data_AF-A0A6P6B1J4-F1
#
_entry.id   AF-A0A6P6B1J4-F1
#
_cell.length_a   1.000
_cell.length_b   1.000
_cell.length_c   1.000
_cell.angle_alpha   90.00
_cell.angle_beta   90.00
_cell.angle_gamma   90.00
#
_symmetry.space_group_name_H-M   'P 1'
#
loop_
_entity.id
_entity.type
_entity.pdbx_description
1 polymer ?
#
loop_
_entity_poly.entity_id
_entity_poly.type
_entity_poly.pdbx_seq_one_letter_code
_entity_poly.pdbx_strand_id
1 'polypeptide(L)'
;MMIRIRSRDGLERIQVDGPHISISQLKTLIESQLQISIQNQTLSTDKNLLLVKTPADLIRFTDMADPCTLLSALNLSHGSIIYLYYHGERTVRGGPAVSPAGSFGRKMTMDDLIAKQTRITRQESPHCDSVSFDRDCAYAFQRYVNETLAFAIKRGGFMYGTISEEGRVEVDFIYEPPQQGLEDDLILLRNPEEEKLVDAIAAGLGIKRVGFIFTQTIMQGKKDYNFSNREVLQVAELHAESGLKEWVTVVVKLEANEDGAADVHFEAFQMSDMCVELFKEGWFVTEFGEDDDPKLSKMKKDVVVGGKDVKEVDNDFFLVVVKIFDHQG
;
A
#
# COMPACT_ATOMS: atom_id res chain seq x y z
N MET A 1 -48.48 13.49 -15.26
CA MET A 1 -47.37 14.20 -14.58
C MET A 1 -47.02 13.45 -13.30
N MET A 2 -45.84 13.65 -12.73
CA MET A 2 -45.45 13.00 -11.47
C MET A 2 -45.48 14.04 -10.35
N ILE A 3 -46.12 13.72 -9.24
CA ILE A 3 -46.17 14.54 -8.03
C ILE A 3 -45.38 13.83 -6.94
N ARG A 4 -44.62 14.59 -6.16
CA ARG A 4 -43.88 14.06 -5.01
C ARG A 4 -44.69 14.30 -3.74
N ILE A 5 -45.06 13.25 -3.04
CA ILE A 5 -45.75 13.34 -1.75
C ILE A 5 -44.70 13.21 -0.65
N ARG A 6 -44.54 14.25 0.17
CA ARG A 6 -43.68 14.22 1.35
C ARG A 6 -44.55 13.96 2.57
N SER A 7 -44.29 12.86 3.26
CA SER A 7 -44.92 12.48 4.52
C SER A 7 -43.89 12.38 5.64
N ARG A 8 -44.35 12.00 6.85
CA ARG A 8 -43.44 11.68 7.97
C ARG A 8 -42.55 10.45 7.69
N ASP A 9 -42.99 9.56 6.80
CA ASP A 9 -42.31 8.30 6.49
C ASP A 9 -41.30 8.43 5.34
N GLY A 10 -41.38 9.50 4.53
CA GLY A 10 -40.50 9.63 3.37
C GLY A 10 -41.02 10.55 2.28
N LEU A 11 -40.40 10.43 1.11
CA LEU A 11 -40.80 11.10 -0.12
C LEU A 11 -41.19 10.06 -1.16
N GLU A 12 -42.47 9.98 -1.48
CA GLU A 12 -43.01 9.08 -2.48
C GLU A 12 -43.33 9.82 -3.79
N ARG A 13 -43.35 9.09 -4.89
CA ARG A 13 -43.69 9.63 -6.21
C ARG A 13 -45.00 9.01 -6.67
N ILE A 14 -46.01 9.84 -6.95
CA ILE A 14 -47.31 9.42 -7.45
C ILE A 14 -47.45 9.92 -8.88
N GLN A 15 -47.75 9.00 -9.80
CA GLN A 15 -48.10 9.32 -11.17
C GLN A 15 -49.57 9.78 -11.21
N VAL A 16 -49.84 10.95 -11.79
CA VAL A 16 -51.18 11.50 -11.99
C VAL A 16 -51.44 11.76 -13.47
N ASP A 17 -52.67 11.57 -13.94
CA ASP A 17 -53.05 11.66 -15.36
C ASP A 17 -53.28 13.10 -15.85
N GLY A 18 -52.31 13.99 -15.58
CA GLY A 18 -52.29 15.39 -16.04
C GLY A 18 -52.70 16.41 -14.97
N PRO A 19 -52.74 17.71 -15.33
CA PRO A 19 -52.99 18.81 -14.38
C PRO A 19 -54.47 19.04 -14.04
N HIS A 20 -55.40 18.39 -14.76
CA HIS A 20 -56.85 18.53 -14.60
C HIS A 20 -57.47 17.56 -13.57
N ILE A 21 -56.63 16.91 -12.77
CA ILE A 21 -57.08 16.03 -11.69
C ILE A 21 -57.55 16.88 -10.49
N SER A 22 -58.63 16.46 -9.82
CA SER A 22 -59.12 17.10 -8.60
C SER A 22 -58.35 16.62 -7.37
N ILE A 23 -58.46 17.36 -6.26
CA ILE A 23 -57.91 16.93 -4.97
C ILE A 23 -58.53 15.61 -4.51
N SER A 24 -59.84 15.39 -4.72
CA SER A 24 -60.49 14.11 -4.39
C SER A 24 -59.91 12.91 -5.15
N GLN A 25 -59.63 13.10 -6.44
CA GLN A 25 -58.98 12.08 -7.27
C GLN A 25 -57.53 11.84 -6.83
N LEU A 26 -56.78 12.91 -6.46
CA LEU A 26 -55.45 12.76 -5.89
C LEU A 26 -55.46 11.98 -4.56
N LYS A 27 -56.42 12.24 -3.66
CA LYS A 27 -56.56 11.48 -2.40
C LYS A 27 -56.85 10.00 -2.66
N THR A 28 -57.64 9.70 -3.68
CA THR A 28 -57.93 8.32 -4.11
C THR A 28 -56.67 7.63 -4.65
N LEU A 29 -55.84 8.33 -5.42
CA LEU A 29 -54.55 7.82 -5.88
C LEU A 29 -53.60 7.55 -4.71
N ILE A 30 -53.53 8.46 -3.74
CA ILE A 30 -52.76 8.27 -2.49
C ILE A 30 -53.26 7.03 -1.74
N GLU A 31 -54.57 6.84 -1.58
CA GLU A 31 -55.12 5.66 -0.90
C GLU A 31 -54.71 4.37 -1.62
N SER A 32 -54.85 4.33 -2.95
CA SER A 32 -54.52 3.13 -3.74
C SER A 32 -53.03 2.77 -3.70
N GLN A 33 -52.12 3.75 -3.78
CA GLN A 33 -50.68 3.51 -3.88
C GLN A 33 -49.98 3.48 -2.52
N LEU A 34 -50.42 4.32 -1.59
CA LEU A 34 -49.79 4.52 -0.28
C LEU A 34 -50.55 3.85 0.88
N GLN A 35 -51.73 3.26 0.62
CA GLN A 35 -52.57 2.56 1.60
C GLN A 35 -52.95 3.44 2.80
N ILE A 36 -53.15 4.74 2.55
CA ILE A 36 -53.59 5.71 3.55
C ILE A 36 -55.06 6.04 3.27
N SER A 37 -55.96 5.73 4.22
CA SER A 37 -57.38 5.99 4.02
C SER A 37 -57.65 7.47 3.75
N ILE A 38 -58.53 7.78 2.79
CA ILE A 38 -58.89 9.17 2.41
C ILE A 38 -59.28 10.02 3.62
N GLN A 39 -59.98 9.43 4.60
CA GLN A 39 -60.44 10.12 5.81
C GLN A 39 -59.30 10.63 6.70
N ASN A 40 -58.14 9.97 6.62
CA ASN A 40 -56.97 10.30 7.40
C ASN A 40 -56.01 11.23 6.63
N GLN A 41 -56.31 11.61 5.38
CA GLN A 41 -55.40 12.41 4.56
C GLN A 41 -55.70 13.91 4.68
N THR A 42 -54.73 14.64 5.24
CA THR A 42 -54.63 16.11 5.13
C THR A 42 -53.49 16.46 4.18
N LEU A 43 -53.81 17.19 3.11
CA LEU A 43 -52.84 17.64 2.11
C LEU A 43 -52.62 19.14 2.25
N SER A 44 -51.41 19.59 1.94
CA SER A 44 -51.09 21.01 1.81
C SER A 44 -49.85 21.20 0.95
N THR A 45 -49.75 22.36 0.32
CA THR A 45 -48.52 22.86 -0.31
C THR A 45 -47.54 23.46 0.71
N ASP A 46 -47.96 23.72 1.95
CA ASP A 46 -47.08 24.20 3.03
C ASP A 46 -46.33 23.05 3.73
N LYS A 47 -45.00 23.18 3.77
CA LYS A 47 -44.09 22.27 4.48
C LYS A 47 -44.36 22.16 5.98
N ASN A 48 -44.93 23.21 6.59
CA ASN A 48 -45.20 23.26 8.02
C ASN A 48 -46.27 22.25 8.46
N LEU A 49 -47.02 21.67 7.51
CA LEU A 49 -47.96 20.59 7.78
C LEU A 49 -47.29 19.39 8.47
N LEU A 50 -46.02 19.11 8.17
CA LEU A 50 -45.28 18.01 8.79
C LEU A 50 -44.82 18.31 10.23
N LEU A 51 -44.92 19.55 10.69
CA LEU A 51 -44.52 19.98 12.03
C LEU A 51 -45.71 20.03 13.01
N VAL A 52 -46.90 19.68 12.54
CA VAL A 52 -48.14 19.70 13.33
C VAL A 52 -48.06 18.68 14.47
N LYS A 53 -48.28 19.16 15.70
CA LYS A 53 -48.24 18.35 16.92
C LYS A 53 -49.64 17.97 17.42
N THR A 54 -50.64 18.83 17.18
CA THR A 54 -52.01 18.61 17.65
C THR A 54 -53.01 18.64 16.49
N PRO A 55 -54.12 17.87 16.55
CA PRO A 55 -55.15 17.89 15.50
C PRO A 55 -55.78 19.27 15.27
N ALA A 56 -55.80 20.14 16.30
CA ALA A 56 -56.31 21.50 16.18
C ALA A 56 -55.47 22.38 15.24
N ASP A 57 -54.16 22.10 15.12
CA ASP A 57 -53.26 22.86 14.25
C ASP A 57 -53.50 22.55 12.76
N LEU A 58 -54.12 21.41 12.43
CA LEU A 58 -54.44 21.01 11.05
C LEU A 58 -55.45 21.95 10.39
N ILE A 59 -56.29 22.61 11.19
CA ILE A 59 -57.36 23.52 10.71
C ILE A 59 -56.76 24.72 9.94
N ARG A 60 -55.47 25.04 10.17
CA ARG A 60 -54.78 26.15 9.49
C ARG A 60 -54.39 25.83 8.04
N PHE A 61 -54.42 24.57 7.63
CA PHE A 61 -54.01 24.11 6.30
C PHE A 61 -55.24 23.83 5.44
N THR A 62 -55.81 24.89 4.86
CA THR A 62 -57.07 24.83 4.07
C THR A 62 -56.85 24.93 2.57
N ASP A 63 -55.60 25.14 2.12
CA ASP A 63 -55.24 25.34 0.71
C ASP A 63 -55.62 24.16 -0.19
N MET A 64 -55.73 22.96 0.39
CA MET A 64 -56.16 21.74 -0.30
C MET A 64 -57.39 21.08 0.36
N ALA A 65 -58.22 21.85 1.07
CA ALA A 65 -59.38 21.31 1.77
C ALA A 65 -60.58 21.01 0.85
N ASP A 66 -60.78 21.81 -0.21
CA ASP A 66 -61.91 21.63 -1.14
C ASP A 66 -61.66 20.47 -2.12
N PRO A 67 -62.43 19.36 -2.07
CA PRO A 67 -62.24 18.19 -2.92
C PRO A 67 -62.42 18.47 -4.42
N CYS A 68 -63.14 19.53 -4.79
CA CYS A 68 -63.43 19.90 -6.17
C CYS A 68 -62.33 20.79 -6.80
N THR A 69 -61.39 21.28 -6.00
CA THR A 69 -60.27 22.08 -6.50
C THR A 69 -59.40 21.25 -7.46
N LEU A 70 -59.07 21.82 -8.60
CA LEU A 70 -58.16 21.21 -9.58
C LEU A 70 -56.71 21.48 -9.18
N LEU A 71 -55.80 20.54 -9.42
CA LEU A 71 -54.38 20.76 -9.16
C LEU A 71 -53.78 21.91 -9.98
N SER A 72 -54.32 22.19 -11.16
CA SER A 72 -53.95 23.35 -11.97
C SER A 72 -54.19 24.69 -11.27
N ALA A 73 -55.17 24.77 -10.36
CA ALA A 73 -55.45 25.99 -9.59
C ALA A 73 -54.40 26.25 -8.48
N LEU A 74 -53.62 25.22 -8.13
CA LEU A 74 -52.60 25.27 -7.08
C LEU A 74 -51.18 25.52 -7.63
N ASN A 75 -51.05 25.87 -8.92
CA ASN A 75 -49.77 26.06 -9.61
C ASN A 75 -48.80 24.86 -9.48
N LEU A 76 -49.33 23.64 -9.42
CA LEU A 76 -48.54 22.42 -9.32
C LEU A 76 -48.08 21.96 -10.70
N SER A 77 -46.76 21.77 -10.86
CA SER A 77 -46.13 21.27 -12.09
C SER A 77 -45.57 19.85 -11.88
N HIS A 78 -45.01 19.27 -12.96
CA HIS A 78 -44.29 18.01 -12.84
C HIS A 78 -43.15 18.13 -11.79
N GLY A 79 -43.12 17.21 -10.84
CA GLY A 79 -42.14 17.16 -9.77
C GLY A 79 -42.44 18.03 -8.54
N SER A 80 -43.55 18.79 -8.54
CA SER A 80 -43.99 19.57 -7.39
C SER A 80 -44.18 18.68 -6.15
N ILE A 81 -43.87 19.24 -4.99
CA ILE A 81 -43.96 18.56 -3.70
C ILE A 81 -45.27 18.97 -3.04
N ILE A 82 -46.03 17.97 -2.58
CA ILE A 82 -47.20 18.15 -1.73
C ILE A 82 -46.90 17.46 -0.40
N TYR A 83 -47.24 18.12 0.69
CA TYR A 83 -47.07 17.60 2.03
C TYR A 83 -48.33 16.84 2.43
N LEU A 84 -48.16 15.63 2.96
CA LEU A 84 -49.24 14.76 3.41
C LEU A 84 -49.06 14.49 4.90
N TYR A 85 -50.09 14.81 5.66
CA TYR A 85 -50.24 14.43 7.06
C TYR A 85 -51.37 13.40 7.19
N TYR A 86 -51.14 12.37 7.99
CA TYR A 86 -52.16 11.38 8.33
C TYR A 86 -51.92 10.76 9.70
N HIS A 87 -52.98 10.21 10.27
CA HIS A 87 -52.95 9.44 11.52
C HIS A 87 -52.92 7.92 11.24
N GLY A 88 -52.28 7.17 12.14
CA GLY A 88 -52.13 5.71 12.07
C GLY A 88 -50.75 5.27 11.59
N GLU A 89 -50.43 3.98 11.75
CA GLU A 89 -49.20 3.35 11.22
C GLU A 89 -49.49 2.69 9.87
N ARG A 90 -48.50 2.68 8.97
CA ARG A 90 -48.60 1.96 7.70
C ARG A 90 -47.32 1.19 7.43
N THR A 91 -47.45 0.13 6.64
CA THR A 91 -46.29 -0.62 6.15
C THR A 91 -45.75 0.08 4.91
N VAL A 92 -44.65 0.82 5.05
CA VAL A 92 -43.96 1.42 3.90
C VAL A 92 -43.29 0.29 3.13
N ARG A 93 -43.56 0.16 1.82
CA ARG A 93 -42.81 -0.76 0.96
C ARG A 93 -41.34 -0.36 1.03
N GLY A 94 -40.51 -1.23 1.60
CA GLY A 94 -39.06 -1.00 1.68
C GLY A 94 -38.52 -0.62 0.31
N GLY A 95 -37.70 0.44 0.26
CA GLY A 95 -36.99 0.80 -0.96
C GLY A 95 -36.16 -0.39 -1.46
N PRO A 96 -35.76 -0.42 -2.75
CA PRO A 96 -34.83 -1.42 -3.24
C PRO A 96 -33.60 -1.46 -2.32
N ALA A 97 -33.05 -2.65 -2.11
CA ALA A 97 -31.87 -2.84 -1.28
C ALA A 97 -30.78 -1.85 -1.70
N VAL A 98 -30.52 -0.87 -0.84
CA VAL A 98 -29.49 0.14 -1.08
C VAL A 98 -28.17 -0.52 -0.74
N SER A 99 -27.43 -0.95 -1.76
CA SER A 99 -25.99 -1.19 -1.62
C SER A 99 -25.32 0.18 -1.46
N PRO A 100 -24.65 0.49 -0.35
CA PRO A 100 -23.96 1.76 -0.20
C PRO A 100 -22.93 1.90 -1.33
N ALA A 101 -22.97 3.03 -2.04
CA ALA A 101 -21.99 3.34 -3.06
C ALA A 101 -20.67 3.75 -2.38
N GLY A 102 -19.77 2.78 -2.19
CA GLY A 102 -18.35 3.06 -1.93
C GLY A 102 -18.02 3.86 -0.67
N SER A 103 -16.73 4.13 -0.52
CA SER A 103 -16.03 4.61 0.68
C SER A 103 -16.38 6.02 1.17
N PHE A 104 -17.37 6.71 0.60
CA PHE A 104 -17.77 8.04 1.04
C PHE A 104 -18.78 7.93 2.20
N GLY A 105 -18.28 8.02 3.44
CA GLY A 105 -19.11 8.11 4.64
C GLY A 105 -18.77 7.11 5.76
N ARG A 106 -17.82 6.19 5.55
CA ARG A 106 -17.27 5.40 6.66
C ARG A 106 -16.48 6.35 7.57
N LYS A 107 -16.93 6.52 8.81
CA LYS A 107 -16.11 7.19 9.84
C LYS A 107 -14.83 6.38 9.96
N MET A 108 -13.68 6.99 9.67
CA MET A 108 -12.38 6.38 9.93
C MET A 108 -12.34 5.95 11.39
N THR A 109 -12.15 4.66 11.64
CA THR A 109 -11.90 4.15 12.98
C THR A 109 -10.43 4.39 13.35
N MET A 110 -10.09 4.34 14.64
CA MET A 110 -8.68 4.35 15.07
C MET A 110 -7.90 3.18 14.43
N ASP A 111 -8.54 2.03 14.24
CA ASP A 111 -7.94 0.88 13.57
C ASP A 111 -7.66 1.16 12.08
N ASP A 112 -8.54 1.93 11.40
CA ASP A 112 -8.31 2.36 10.01
C ASP A 112 -7.14 3.37 9.92
N LEU A 113 -6.90 4.15 10.97
CA LEU A 113 -5.75 5.07 11.07
C LEU A 113 -4.45 4.31 11.35
N ILE A 114 -4.49 3.33 12.25
CA ILE A 114 -3.35 2.44 12.57
C ILE A 114 -2.99 1.59 11.35
N ALA A 115 -3.97 1.07 10.62
CA ALA A 115 -3.75 0.30 9.39
C ALA A 115 -3.13 1.13 8.25
N LYS A 116 -3.19 2.47 8.33
CA LYS A 116 -2.52 3.38 7.40
C LYS A 116 -1.10 3.76 7.83
N GLN A 117 -0.72 3.52 9.08
CA GLN A 117 0.65 3.77 9.53
C GLN A 117 1.55 2.62 9.07
N THR A 118 2.55 2.95 8.27
CA THR A 118 3.56 1.98 7.84
C THR A 118 4.43 1.60 9.03
N ARG A 119 4.29 0.35 9.47
CA ARG A 119 5.03 -0.20 10.60
C ARG A 119 6.17 -1.07 10.10
N ILE A 120 7.38 -0.74 10.52
CA ILE A 120 8.58 -1.53 10.20
C ILE A 120 8.81 -2.51 11.34
N THR A 121 8.87 -3.79 10.99
CA THR A 121 9.17 -4.91 11.89
C THR A 121 10.24 -5.77 11.28
N ARG A 122 11.04 -6.44 12.13
CA ARG A 122 12.01 -7.43 11.64
C ARG A 122 11.30 -8.57 10.93
N GLN A 123 11.88 -8.98 9.81
CA GLN A 123 11.50 -10.19 9.11
C GLN A 123 12.39 -11.32 9.63
N GLU A 124 11.77 -12.38 10.15
CA GLU A 124 12.49 -13.47 10.83
C GLU A 124 13.11 -14.47 9.87
N SER A 125 12.52 -14.65 8.68
CA SER A 125 12.92 -15.68 7.72
C SER A 125 13.15 -15.09 6.32
N PRO A 126 14.30 -15.38 5.68
CA PRO A 126 14.52 -15.01 4.29
C PRO A 126 13.68 -15.90 3.36
N HIS A 127 13.44 -15.43 2.14
CA HIS A 127 12.95 -16.24 1.03
C HIS A 127 14.06 -17.10 0.41
N CYS A 128 15.31 -16.63 0.50
CA CYS A 128 16.49 -17.43 0.16
C CYS A 128 16.83 -18.36 1.33
N ASP A 129 16.66 -19.68 1.16
CA ASP A 129 16.94 -20.66 2.21
C ASP A 129 18.43 -20.71 2.55
N SER A 130 19.27 -20.68 1.51
CA SER A 130 20.72 -20.72 1.61
C SER A 130 21.41 -20.24 0.34
N VAL A 131 22.67 -19.83 0.47
CA VAL A 131 23.56 -19.51 -0.65
C VAL A 131 24.82 -20.38 -0.59
N SER A 132 25.30 -20.81 -1.75
CA SER A 132 26.58 -21.50 -1.90
C SER A 132 27.37 -20.92 -3.08
N PHE A 133 28.69 -21.06 -3.07
CA PHE A 133 29.58 -20.49 -4.08
C PHE A 133 30.50 -21.56 -4.66
N ASP A 134 30.61 -21.58 -5.98
CA ASP A 134 31.72 -22.23 -6.67
C ASP A 134 33.05 -21.80 -6.03
N ARG A 135 33.89 -22.79 -5.74
CA ARG A 135 35.13 -22.58 -4.98
C ARG A 135 36.07 -21.65 -5.73
N ASP A 136 36.23 -21.84 -7.03
CA ASP A 136 37.18 -21.09 -7.84
C ASP A 136 36.71 -19.63 -8.00
N CYS A 137 35.41 -19.42 -8.16
CA CYS A 137 34.78 -18.11 -8.18
C CYS A 137 35.00 -17.35 -6.86
N ALA A 138 34.63 -17.93 -5.72
CA ALA A 138 34.83 -17.31 -4.41
C ALA A 138 36.32 -17.05 -4.14
N TYR A 139 37.19 -17.99 -4.53
CA TYR A 139 38.63 -17.88 -4.38
C TYR A 139 39.22 -16.72 -5.21
N ALA A 140 38.78 -16.56 -6.46
CA ALA A 140 39.24 -15.49 -7.33
C ALA A 140 38.88 -14.11 -6.78
N PHE A 141 37.63 -13.93 -6.33
CA PHE A 141 37.16 -12.67 -5.76
C PHE A 141 37.89 -12.33 -4.45
N GLN A 142 37.96 -13.25 -3.50
CA GLN A 142 38.64 -13.00 -2.22
C GLN A 142 40.12 -12.69 -2.40
N ARG A 143 40.81 -13.40 -3.32
CA ARG A 143 42.24 -13.23 -3.54
C ARG A 143 42.54 -11.84 -4.07
N TYR A 144 41.78 -11.37 -5.05
CA TYR A 144 41.97 -10.05 -5.61
C TYR A 144 41.75 -8.96 -4.56
N VAL A 145 40.66 -9.04 -3.79
CA VAL A 145 40.34 -8.05 -2.75
C VAL A 145 41.40 -8.05 -1.65
N ASN A 146 41.87 -9.21 -1.20
CA ASN A 146 42.84 -9.32 -0.13
C ASN A 146 44.25 -8.89 -0.59
N GLU A 147 44.76 -9.46 -1.68
CA GLU A 147 46.14 -9.26 -2.12
C GLU A 147 46.36 -7.91 -2.82
N THR A 148 45.37 -7.43 -3.58
CA THR A 148 45.53 -6.21 -4.39
C THR A 148 44.99 -4.97 -3.69
N LEU A 149 43.82 -5.08 -3.05
CA LEU A 149 43.14 -3.94 -2.44
C LEU A 149 43.37 -3.85 -0.93
N ALA A 150 43.78 -4.95 -0.29
CA ALA A 150 43.92 -5.05 1.17
C ALA A 150 42.67 -4.53 1.92
N PHE A 151 41.48 -4.70 1.33
CA PHE A 151 40.21 -4.16 1.85
C PHE A 151 40.24 -2.64 2.16
N ALA A 152 41.07 -1.87 1.47
CA ALA A 152 41.20 -0.42 1.66
C ALA A 152 40.09 0.37 0.94
N ILE A 153 39.56 -0.17 -0.16
CA ILE A 153 38.42 0.37 -0.90
C ILE A 153 37.39 -0.72 -1.15
N LYS A 154 36.14 -0.32 -1.37
CA LYS A 154 35.06 -1.23 -1.70
C LYS A 154 35.19 -1.77 -3.13
N ARG A 155 34.73 -3.00 -3.31
CA ARG A 155 34.60 -3.70 -4.59
C ARG A 155 33.31 -4.51 -4.57
N GLY A 156 32.65 -4.66 -5.70
CA GLY A 156 31.47 -5.51 -5.80
C GLY A 156 31.25 -6.11 -7.18
N GLY A 157 30.31 -7.05 -7.24
CA GLY A 157 30.00 -7.80 -8.44
C GLY A 157 28.61 -8.42 -8.40
N PHE A 158 28.07 -8.67 -9.58
CA PHE A 158 26.82 -9.41 -9.75
C PHE A 158 27.11 -10.90 -9.72
N MET A 159 26.38 -11.62 -8.86
CA MET A 159 26.47 -13.07 -8.74
C MET A 159 25.52 -13.72 -9.74
N TYR A 160 26.04 -14.69 -10.49
CA TYR A 160 25.28 -15.48 -11.44
C TYR A 160 25.28 -16.94 -11.04
N GLY A 161 24.13 -17.59 -11.18
CA GLY A 161 24.00 -19.03 -11.01
C GLY A 161 22.55 -19.50 -11.03
N THR A 162 22.21 -20.49 -10.21
CA THR A 162 20.88 -21.11 -10.19
C THR A 162 20.13 -20.86 -8.90
N ILE A 163 18.80 -21.03 -8.97
CA ILE A 163 17.91 -20.99 -7.81
C ILE A 163 17.05 -22.25 -7.86
N SER A 164 17.15 -23.09 -6.83
CA SER A 164 16.35 -24.31 -6.71
C SER A 164 14.89 -24.02 -6.33
N GLU A 165 14.01 -25.02 -6.45
CA GLU A 165 12.61 -24.91 -6.02
C GLU A 165 12.46 -24.66 -4.52
N GLU A 166 13.46 -25.07 -3.72
CA GLU A 166 13.51 -24.87 -2.27
C GLU A 166 14.08 -23.48 -1.89
N GLY A 167 14.39 -22.62 -2.86
CA GLY A 167 14.93 -21.28 -2.61
C GLY A 167 16.42 -21.26 -2.28
N ARG A 168 17.16 -22.34 -2.57
CA ARG A 168 18.63 -22.36 -2.46
C ARG A 168 19.27 -21.70 -3.67
N VAL A 169 20.18 -20.78 -3.43
CA VAL A 169 20.97 -20.07 -4.44
C VAL A 169 22.34 -20.72 -4.57
N GLU A 170 22.71 -21.09 -5.79
CA GLU A 170 24.02 -21.64 -6.12
C GLU A 170 24.71 -20.65 -7.05
N VAL A 171 25.85 -20.08 -6.64
CA VAL A 171 26.59 -19.06 -7.40
C VAL A 171 27.72 -19.73 -8.16
N ASP A 172 27.67 -19.66 -9.49
CA ASP A 172 28.66 -20.23 -10.40
C ASP A 172 29.79 -19.24 -10.74
N PHE A 173 29.45 -17.95 -10.94
CA PHE A 173 30.46 -16.92 -11.21
C PHE A 173 30.06 -15.53 -10.72
N ILE A 174 31.05 -14.66 -10.53
CA ILE A 174 30.88 -13.24 -10.20
C ILE A 174 31.32 -12.40 -11.38
N TYR A 175 30.42 -11.55 -11.88
CA TYR A 175 30.74 -10.53 -12.87
C TYR A 175 30.95 -9.18 -12.18
N GLU A 176 32.15 -8.63 -12.32
CA GLU A 176 32.49 -7.31 -11.78
C GLU A 176 32.22 -6.22 -12.84
N PRO A 177 31.15 -5.42 -12.72
CA PRO A 177 30.91 -4.33 -13.65
C PRO A 177 32.00 -3.25 -13.52
N PRO A 178 32.15 -2.36 -14.52
CA PRO A 178 32.93 -1.14 -14.36
C PRO A 178 32.47 -0.39 -13.10
N GLN A 179 33.40 -0.03 -12.23
CA GLN A 179 33.07 0.49 -10.90
C GLN A 179 34.20 1.37 -10.35
N GLN A 180 33.84 2.27 -9.46
CA GLN A 180 34.74 3.11 -8.69
C GLN A 180 34.53 2.82 -7.20
N GLY A 181 35.52 2.15 -6.60
CA GLY A 181 35.56 1.87 -5.17
C GLY A 181 36.13 3.03 -4.37
N LEU A 182 35.45 3.38 -3.27
CA LEU A 182 35.91 4.32 -2.24
C LEU A 182 35.97 3.59 -0.89
N GLU A 183 36.41 4.26 0.16
CA GLU A 183 36.48 3.66 1.50
C GLU A 183 35.08 3.36 2.06
N ASP A 184 34.15 4.30 1.88
CA ASP A 184 32.80 4.28 2.44
C ASP A 184 31.72 3.99 1.39
N ASP A 185 32.04 4.08 0.11
CA ASP A 185 31.08 3.99 -1.00
C ASP A 185 31.58 3.11 -2.16
N LEU A 186 30.64 2.56 -2.92
CA LEU A 186 30.90 1.77 -4.11
C LEU A 186 30.01 2.26 -5.25
N ILE A 187 30.62 2.90 -6.25
CA ILE A 187 29.88 3.44 -7.39
C ILE A 187 29.97 2.45 -8.55
N LEU A 188 28.83 1.86 -8.93
CA LEU A 188 28.73 1.00 -10.11
C LEU A 188 28.53 1.85 -11.36
N LEU A 189 29.50 1.82 -12.28
CA LEU A 189 29.44 2.50 -13.57
C LEU A 189 28.75 1.58 -14.60
N ARG A 190 27.46 1.30 -14.34
CA ARG A 190 26.68 0.29 -15.07
C ARG A 190 26.60 0.57 -16.56
N ASN A 191 26.81 -0.47 -17.36
CA ASN A 191 26.66 -0.46 -18.80
C ASN A 191 25.53 -1.43 -19.20
N PRO A 192 24.31 -0.93 -19.47
CA PRO A 192 23.15 -1.80 -19.75
C PRO A 192 23.32 -2.71 -20.97
N GLU A 193 24.14 -2.34 -21.95
CA GLU A 193 24.37 -3.17 -23.14
C GLU A 193 25.27 -4.37 -22.81
N GLU A 194 26.33 -4.11 -22.06
CA GLU A 194 27.26 -5.14 -21.59
C GLU A 194 26.59 -6.08 -20.59
N GLU A 195 25.82 -5.53 -19.64
CA GLU A 195 25.03 -6.34 -18.70
C GLU A 195 24.05 -7.28 -19.41
N LYS A 196 23.35 -6.79 -20.46
CA LYS A 196 22.47 -7.64 -21.27
C LYS A 196 23.21 -8.76 -22.00
N LEU A 197 24.44 -8.51 -22.43
CA LEU A 197 25.26 -9.53 -23.08
C LEU A 197 25.64 -10.62 -22.06
N VAL A 198 26.07 -10.23 -20.86
CA VAL A 198 26.39 -11.17 -19.78
C VAL A 198 25.14 -11.97 -19.40
N ASP A 199 23.98 -11.30 -19.23
CA ASP A 199 22.71 -11.95 -18.93
C ASP A 199 22.30 -12.95 -20.03
N ALA A 200 22.52 -12.60 -21.31
CA ALA A 200 22.21 -13.49 -22.44
C ALA A 200 23.12 -14.73 -22.49
N ILE A 201 24.43 -14.56 -22.19
CA ILE A 201 25.37 -15.67 -22.09
C ILE A 201 24.98 -16.58 -20.92
N ALA A 202 24.71 -15.99 -19.75
CA ALA A 202 24.25 -16.70 -18.56
C ALA A 202 22.98 -17.51 -18.86
N ALA A 203 21.97 -16.87 -19.48
CA ALA A 203 20.73 -17.54 -19.85
C ALA A 203 20.96 -18.71 -20.83
N GLY A 204 21.91 -18.58 -21.76
CA GLY A 204 22.32 -19.66 -22.67
C GLY A 204 22.98 -20.85 -21.95
N LEU A 205 23.58 -20.63 -20.79
CA LEU A 205 24.15 -21.65 -19.90
C LEU A 205 23.15 -22.17 -18.85
N GLY A 206 21.91 -21.67 -18.85
CA GLY A 206 20.87 -22.07 -17.90
C GLY A 206 20.99 -21.40 -16.51
N ILE A 207 21.83 -20.38 -16.40
CA ILE A 207 22.06 -19.62 -15.16
C ILE A 207 21.55 -18.17 -15.32
N LYS A 208 21.33 -17.48 -14.21
CA LYS A 208 20.79 -16.12 -14.18
C LYS A 208 21.47 -15.29 -13.11
N ARG A 209 21.26 -13.98 -13.15
CA ARG A 209 21.70 -13.09 -12.06
C ARG A 209 20.88 -13.40 -10.81
N VAL A 210 21.54 -13.78 -9.72
CA VAL A 210 20.90 -14.26 -8.48
C VAL A 210 21.17 -13.37 -7.27
N GLY A 211 22.14 -12.46 -7.36
CA GLY A 211 22.48 -11.61 -6.23
C GLY A 211 23.58 -10.59 -6.51
N PHE A 212 24.00 -9.92 -5.44
CA PHE A 212 25.10 -8.97 -5.44
C PHE A 212 26.09 -9.27 -4.31
N ILE A 213 27.38 -9.18 -4.59
CA ILE A 213 28.45 -9.34 -3.61
C ILE A 213 29.25 -8.04 -3.53
N PHE A 214 29.62 -7.61 -2.33
CA PHE A 214 30.52 -6.48 -2.14
C PHE A 214 31.41 -6.66 -0.92
N THR A 215 32.45 -5.84 -0.82
CA THR A 215 33.43 -5.90 0.26
C THR A 215 33.21 -4.82 1.29
N GLN A 216 33.33 -5.17 2.55
CA GLN A 216 33.42 -4.21 3.66
C GLN A 216 34.89 -3.81 3.86
N THR A 217 35.17 -2.53 4.01
CA THR A 217 36.54 -2.06 4.27
C THR A 217 36.96 -2.31 5.72
N ILE A 218 38.27 -2.40 5.97
CA ILE A 218 38.81 -2.60 7.33
C ILE A 218 38.34 -1.51 8.30
N MET A 219 38.21 -0.27 7.81
CA MET A 219 37.77 0.86 8.62
C MET A 219 36.30 0.74 9.00
N GLN A 220 35.46 0.24 8.09
CA GLN A 220 34.08 -0.08 8.40
C GLN A 220 33.97 -1.29 9.34
N GLY A 221 34.83 -2.31 9.22
CA GLY A 221 34.87 -3.47 10.12
C GLY A 221 35.09 -3.14 11.60
N LYS A 222 35.55 -1.92 11.91
CA LYS A 222 35.71 -1.42 13.28
C LYS A 222 34.44 -0.75 13.84
N LYS A 223 33.38 -0.62 13.04
CA LYS A 223 32.14 0.07 13.40
C LYS A 223 31.05 -0.95 13.75
N ASP A 224 30.10 -0.52 14.59
CA ASP A 224 29.00 -1.35 15.13
C ASP A 224 27.74 -1.29 14.26
N TYR A 225 27.86 -1.70 12.99
CA TYR A 225 26.72 -1.92 12.09
C TYR A 225 27.12 -2.89 10.97
N ASN A 226 26.15 -3.67 10.47
CA ASN A 226 26.39 -4.58 9.35
C ASN A 226 26.45 -3.80 8.03
N PHE A 227 25.40 -3.01 7.76
CA PHE A 227 25.26 -2.23 6.53
C PHE A 227 25.10 -0.76 6.90
N SER A 228 25.81 0.10 6.17
CA SER A 228 25.60 1.53 6.15
C SER A 228 24.33 1.89 5.38
N ASN A 229 23.81 3.09 5.62
CA ASN A 229 22.63 3.61 4.93
C ASN A 229 22.78 3.66 3.39
N ARG A 230 23.99 3.94 2.87
CA ARG A 230 24.31 3.87 1.44
C ARG A 230 24.24 2.45 0.89
N GLU A 231 24.79 1.49 1.64
CA GLU A 231 24.76 0.07 1.25
C GLU A 231 23.33 -0.47 1.27
N VAL A 232 22.53 -0.14 2.29
CA VAL A 232 21.10 -0.50 2.33
C VAL A 232 20.38 0.02 1.10
N LEU A 233 20.59 1.28 0.71
CA LEU A 233 19.96 1.84 -0.49
C LEU A 233 20.39 1.13 -1.78
N GLN A 234 21.69 0.97 -1.98
CA GLN A 234 22.22 0.33 -3.19
C GLN A 234 21.71 -1.12 -3.30
N VAL A 235 21.73 -1.86 -2.19
CA VAL A 235 21.30 -3.26 -2.18
C VAL A 235 19.78 -3.37 -2.33
N ALA A 236 19.01 -2.48 -1.72
CA ALA A 236 17.56 -2.42 -1.90
C ALA A 236 17.18 -2.09 -3.35
N GLU A 237 17.92 -1.19 -4.00
CA GLU A 237 17.76 -0.89 -5.43
C GLU A 237 18.00 -2.14 -6.28
N LEU A 238 19.14 -2.80 -6.12
CA LEU A 238 19.47 -4.00 -6.90
C LEU A 238 18.48 -5.15 -6.67
N HIS A 239 18.04 -5.36 -5.42
CA HIS A 239 17.02 -6.36 -5.11
C HIS A 239 15.69 -5.97 -5.76
N ALA A 240 15.25 -4.72 -5.65
CA ALA A 240 14.00 -4.25 -6.24
C ALA A 240 13.98 -4.40 -7.77
N GLU A 241 15.10 -4.09 -8.44
CA GLU A 241 15.29 -4.21 -9.89
C GLU A 241 15.29 -5.67 -10.36
N SER A 242 15.85 -6.59 -9.57
CA SER A 242 15.96 -8.00 -9.96
C SER A 242 14.62 -8.68 -10.20
N GLY A 243 13.59 -8.25 -9.44
CA GLY A 243 12.29 -8.93 -9.41
C GLY A 243 12.32 -10.34 -8.82
N LEU A 244 13.45 -10.79 -8.27
CA LEU A 244 13.62 -12.10 -7.65
C LEU A 244 13.32 -12.01 -6.15
N LYS A 245 12.56 -12.97 -5.63
CA LYS A 245 12.28 -13.04 -4.19
C LYS A 245 13.46 -13.58 -3.42
N GLU A 246 14.24 -14.48 -4.03
CA GLU A 246 15.38 -15.17 -3.44
C GLU A 246 16.69 -14.40 -3.66
N TRP A 247 16.62 -13.14 -4.10
CA TRP A 247 17.81 -12.29 -4.29
C TRP A 247 18.62 -12.24 -3.01
N VAL A 248 19.92 -12.55 -3.12
CA VAL A 248 20.85 -12.61 -2.00
C VAL A 248 21.94 -11.56 -2.15
N THR A 249 22.33 -10.98 -1.02
CA THR A 249 23.42 -10.01 -0.92
C THR A 249 24.50 -10.57 -0.03
N VAL A 250 25.75 -10.52 -0.49
CA VAL A 250 26.88 -11.12 0.21
C VAL A 250 27.89 -10.03 0.52
N VAL A 251 28.33 -9.99 1.77
CA VAL A 251 29.39 -9.09 2.24
C VAL A 251 30.63 -9.91 2.51
N VAL A 252 31.74 -9.46 1.95
CA VAL A 252 33.06 -10.02 2.19
C VAL A 252 33.82 -9.08 3.12
N LYS A 253 34.23 -9.59 4.27
CA LYS A 253 34.96 -8.84 5.29
C LYS A 253 36.27 -9.53 5.66
N LEU A 254 37.19 -8.75 6.20
CA LEU A 254 38.43 -9.25 6.76
C LEU A 254 38.29 -9.32 8.28
N GLU A 255 38.42 -10.52 8.85
CA GLU A 255 38.36 -10.74 10.29
C GLU A 255 39.73 -11.17 10.81
N ALA A 256 40.13 -10.63 11.97
CA ALA A 256 41.32 -11.10 12.66
C ALA A 256 40.97 -12.39 13.39
N ASN A 257 41.70 -13.47 13.10
CA ASN A 257 41.59 -14.72 13.83
C ASN A 257 42.35 -14.65 15.17
N GLU A 258 42.16 -15.67 16.01
CA GLU A 258 42.73 -15.75 17.36
C GLU A 258 44.28 -15.71 17.37
N ASP A 259 44.91 -16.11 16.27
CA ASP A 259 46.36 -16.12 16.07
C ASP A 259 46.92 -14.79 15.54
N GLY A 260 46.05 -13.79 15.32
CA GLY A 260 46.42 -12.47 14.79
C GLY A 260 46.66 -12.44 13.27
N ALA A 261 46.38 -13.54 12.57
CA ALA A 261 46.28 -13.56 11.12
C ALA A 261 44.89 -13.06 10.68
N ALA A 262 44.78 -12.61 9.43
CA ALA A 262 43.56 -12.03 8.90
C ALA A 262 42.94 -12.99 7.88
N ASP A 263 41.73 -13.46 8.17
CA ASP A 263 40.99 -14.38 7.32
C ASP A 263 39.83 -13.64 6.64
N VAL A 264 39.53 -14.03 5.40
CA VAL A 264 38.40 -13.49 4.65
C VAL A 264 37.14 -14.25 5.06
N HIS A 265 36.12 -13.52 5.51
CA HIS A 265 34.85 -14.05 5.94
C HIS A 265 33.71 -13.56 5.04
N PHE A 266 32.75 -14.42 4.76
CA PHE A 266 31.57 -14.13 3.95
C PHE A 266 30.33 -14.13 4.84
N GLU A 267 29.50 -13.10 4.72
CA GLU A 267 28.18 -13.06 5.34
C GLU A 267 27.12 -12.86 4.26
N ALA A 268 26.00 -13.55 4.38
CA ALA A 268 24.91 -13.46 3.43
C ALA A 268 23.66 -12.89 4.09
N PHE A 269 23.02 -11.96 3.40
CA PHE A 269 21.83 -11.27 3.82
C PHE A 269 20.83 -11.18 2.67
N GLN A 270 19.57 -11.02 3.02
CA GLN A 270 18.51 -10.64 2.11
C GLN A 270 17.83 -9.38 2.66
N MET A 271 17.49 -8.43 1.78
CA MET A 271 16.69 -7.28 2.20
C MET A 271 15.28 -7.73 2.52
N SER A 272 14.74 -7.28 3.65
CA SER A 272 13.37 -7.59 4.03
C SER A 272 12.38 -7.08 3.00
N ASP A 273 11.23 -7.75 2.90
CA ASP A 273 10.17 -7.37 1.95
C ASP A 273 9.75 -5.91 2.15
N MET A 274 9.69 -5.48 3.41
CA MET A 274 9.41 -4.09 3.79
C MET A 274 10.48 -3.12 3.27
N CYS A 275 11.76 -3.47 3.34
CA CYS A 275 12.83 -2.63 2.80
C CYS A 275 12.65 -2.41 1.29
N VAL A 276 12.41 -3.50 0.55
CA VAL A 276 12.23 -3.47 -0.90
C VAL A 276 10.96 -2.69 -1.28
N GLU A 277 9.88 -2.84 -0.52
CA GLU A 277 8.63 -2.09 -0.72
C GLU A 277 8.83 -0.59 -0.46
N LEU A 278 9.42 -0.22 0.67
CA LEU A 278 9.73 1.17 1.01
C LEU A 278 10.64 1.84 -0.03
N PHE A 279 11.60 1.10 -0.59
CA PHE A 279 12.45 1.58 -1.67
C PHE A 279 11.63 1.84 -2.95
N LYS A 280 10.81 0.87 -3.38
CA LYS A 280 9.96 1.01 -4.57
C LYS A 280 8.95 2.16 -4.45
N GLU A 281 8.46 2.43 -3.25
CA GLU A 281 7.58 3.57 -2.98
C GLU A 281 8.33 4.90 -2.79
N GLY A 282 9.66 4.89 -2.82
CA GLY A 282 10.51 6.07 -2.72
C GLY A 282 10.52 6.71 -1.33
N TRP A 283 10.32 5.93 -0.26
CA TRP A 283 10.24 6.44 1.12
C TRP A 283 11.59 6.79 1.71
N PHE A 284 12.69 6.21 1.23
CA PHE A 284 14.02 6.55 1.73
C PHE A 284 14.45 7.95 1.28
N VAL A 285 15.18 8.64 2.16
CA VAL A 285 15.99 9.81 1.80
C VAL A 285 17.29 9.31 1.18
N THR A 286 17.62 9.81 0.00
CA THR A 286 18.77 9.38 -0.82
C THR A 286 19.94 10.35 -0.76
N GLU A 287 19.74 11.51 -0.12
CA GLU A 287 20.76 12.54 0.06
C GLU A 287 21.36 12.37 1.46
N PHE A 288 22.68 12.21 1.53
CA PHE A 288 23.41 11.94 2.77
C PHE A 288 24.24 13.17 3.19
N GLY A 289 24.03 13.63 4.42
CA GLY A 289 24.86 14.66 5.04
C GLY A 289 26.17 14.10 5.62
N GLU A 290 27.14 14.97 5.89
CA GLU A 290 28.41 14.57 6.55
C GLU A 290 28.21 14.12 8.00
N ASP A 291 27.18 14.64 8.68
CA ASP A 291 26.84 14.32 10.07
C ASP A 291 25.83 13.17 10.21
N ASP A 292 25.47 12.52 9.11
CA ASP A 292 24.45 11.46 9.12
C ASP A 292 25.03 10.16 9.70
N ASP A 293 24.31 9.55 10.65
CA ASP A 293 24.71 8.27 11.21
C ASP A 293 24.59 7.16 10.14
N PRO A 294 25.70 6.52 9.73
CA PRO A 294 25.67 5.44 8.75
C PRO A 294 24.83 4.25 9.19
N LYS A 295 24.61 4.03 10.51
CA LYS A 295 23.79 2.94 11.04
C LYS A 295 22.28 3.14 10.80
N LEU A 296 21.86 4.36 10.46
CA LEU A 296 20.45 4.72 10.36
C LEU A 296 20.06 5.13 8.93
N SER A 297 18.96 4.56 8.45
CA SER A 297 18.31 4.98 7.22
C SER A 297 17.22 6.01 7.51
N LYS A 298 17.27 7.14 6.81
CA LYS A 298 16.29 8.23 6.94
C LYS A 298 15.08 8.02 6.03
N MET A 299 13.90 8.26 6.57
CA MET A 299 12.60 8.15 5.90
C MET A 299 12.02 9.53 5.61
N LYS A 300 11.42 9.70 4.42
CA LYS A 300 10.71 10.92 4.01
C LYS A 300 9.40 11.12 4.76
N LYS A 301 8.81 10.04 5.28
CA LYS A 301 7.56 10.01 6.04
C LYS A 301 7.80 9.35 7.39
N ASP A 302 6.94 9.64 8.36
CA ASP A 302 6.96 8.98 9.66
C ASP A 302 6.59 7.49 9.49
N VAL A 303 7.38 6.63 10.13
CA VAL A 303 7.18 5.18 10.19
C VAL A 303 7.12 4.73 11.64
N VAL A 304 6.39 3.66 11.93
CA VAL A 304 6.29 3.13 13.29
C VAL A 304 7.30 2.01 13.49
N VAL A 305 8.24 2.21 14.43
CA VAL A 305 9.19 1.17 14.87
C VAL A 305 9.03 0.97 16.37
N GLY A 306 8.79 -0.27 16.81
CA GLY A 306 8.62 -0.57 18.24
C GLY A 306 7.47 0.21 18.93
N GLY A 307 6.48 0.68 18.16
CA GLY A 307 5.35 1.48 18.67
C GLY A 307 5.63 2.98 18.80
N LYS A 308 6.75 3.48 18.26
CA LYS A 308 7.07 4.91 18.19
C LYS A 308 7.13 5.36 16.74
N ASP A 309 6.60 6.56 16.47
CA ASP A 309 6.79 7.24 15.19
C ASP A 309 8.22 7.77 15.11
N VAL A 310 8.96 7.36 14.08
CA VAL A 310 10.35 7.74 13.84
C VAL A 310 10.56 8.08 12.37
N LYS A 311 11.61 8.85 12.09
CA LYS A 311 12.10 9.10 10.73
C LYS A 311 13.45 8.46 10.44
N GLU A 312 14.07 7.87 11.45
CA GLU A 312 15.35 7.20 11.34
C GLU A 312 15.17 5.77 11.84
N VAL A 313 15.58 4.82 11.01
CA VAL A 313 15.38 3.39 11.24
C VAL A 313 16.74 2.73 11.24
N ASP A 314 17.02 1.94 12.27
CA ASP A 314 18.24 1.13 12.33
C ASP A 314 18.27 0.14 11.16
N ASN A 315 19.38 0.15 10.41
CA ASN A 315 19.55 -0.63 9.19
C ASN A 315 19.33 -2.13 9.41
N ASP A 316 19.60 -2.66 10.61
CA ASP A 316 19.41 -4.07 10.94
C ASP A 316 17.92 -4.50 10.90
N PHE A 317 16.96 -3.57 10.87
CA PHE A 317 15.56 -3.92 10.62
C PHE A 317 15.30 -4.35 9.17
N PHE A 318 16.18 -4.00 8.25
CA PHE A 318 16.06 -4.31 6.84
C PHE A 318 16.85 -5.55 6.43
N LEU A 319 17.69 -6.09 7.31
CA LEU A 319 18.56 -7.22 7.02
C LEU A 319 17.95 -8.52 7.56
N VAL A 320 17.92 -9.54 6.70
CA VAL A 320 17.53 -10.90 7.05
C VAL A 320 18.70 -11.82 6.76
N VAL A 321 19.20 -12.53 7.78
CA VAL A 321 20.39 -13.38 7.63
C VAL A 321 20.08 -14.59 6.77
N VAL A 322 20.98 -14.90 5.82
CA VAL A 322 20.90 -16.08 4.94
C VAL A 322 22.05 -17.02 5.29
N LYS A 323 21.79 -18.32 5.30
CA LYS A 323 22.80 -19.34 5.60
C LYS A 323 23.73 -19.53 4.40
N ILE A 324 25.02 -19.67 4.67
CA ILE A 324 26.00 -20.08 3.65
C ILE A 324 26.26 -21.58 3.81
N PHE A 325 26.16 -22.34 2.72
CA PHE A 325 26.57 -23.74 2.65
C PHE A 325 27.76 -23.93 1.72
N ASP A 326 28.54 -24.98 1.98
CA ASP A 326 29.58 -25.41 1.07
C ASP A 326 28.97 -25.86 -0.26
N HIS A 327 29.49 -25.31 -1.35
CA HIS A 327 29.08 -25.72 -2.69
C HIS A 327 29.68 -27.10 -3.02
N GLN A 328 28.86 -28.01 -3.53
CA GLN A 328 29.33 -29.30 -4.07
C GLN A 328 29.55 -29.16 -5.57
N GLY A 329 30.65 -28.53 -5.96
CA GLY A 329 31.09 -28.34 -7.34
C GLY A 329 32.56 -27.98 -7.37
#